data_AF-A0A4P7C048-F1
#
_entry.id   AF-A0A4P7C048-F1
#
_cell.length_a   1.000
_cell.length_b   1.000
_cell.length_c   1.000
_cell.angle_alpha   90.00
_cell.angle_beta   90.00
_cell.angle_gamma   90.00
#
_symmetry.space_group_name_H-M   'P 1'
#
loop_
_entity.id
_entity.type
_entity.pdbx_description
1 polymer ?
#
loop_
_entity_poly.entity_id
_entity_poly.type
_entity_poly.pdbx_seq_one_letter_code
_entity_poly.pdbx_strand_id
1 'polypeptide(L)'
;MAWAETPYRVTEHTAEKINWRIEEEMRERLNHYALYPEGINQRLQELDEEWDIERTLEANAASFSLAGLTLGLAVNRKFLLLPLAVSAFLLQHAIQGWCPPLPLFRRLGVRTQHEIETERTALKILRGDFDEISHEDHPATAVNTVQR
;
A
#
# COMPACT_ATOMS: atom_id res chain seq x y z
N MET A 1 9.64 13.33 -20.16
CA MET A 1 8.29 13.08 -19.63
C MET A 1 8.46 12.36 -18.31
N ALA A 2 8.31 13.09 -17.20
CA ALA A 2 8.27 12.48 -15.87
C ALA A 2 6.94 11.73 -15.77
N TRP A 3 7.01 10.41 -15.62
CA TRP A 3 5.84 9.59 -15.39
C TRP A 3 5.39 9.91 -13.96
N ALA A 4 4.24 10.57 -13.81
CA ALA A 4 3.62 10.68 -12.50
C ALA A 4 3.39 9.25 -11.98
N GLU A 5 3.77 8.99 -10.74
CA GLU A 5 3.50 7.72 -10.07
C GLU A 5 1.99 7.54 -10.01
N THR A 6 1.45 6.71 -10.90
CA THR A 6 0.04 6.33 -10.83
C THR A 6 -0.11 5.27 -9.75
N PRO A 7 -1.12 5.37 -8.87
CA PRO A 7 -1.36 4.37 -7.82
C PRO A 7 -1.65 2.97 -8.40
N TYR A 8 -1.94 2.90 -9.70
CA TYR A 8 -2.25 1.67 -10.44
C TYR A 8 -1.02 1.00 -11.07
N ARG A 9 0.14 1.66 -11.15
CA ARG A 9 1.34 1.12 -11.83
C ARG A 9 1.71 -0.27 -11.32
N VAL A 10 1.66 -0.48 -10.01
CA VAL A 10 1.99 -1.78 -9.39
C VAL A 10 1.00 -2.84 -9.84
N THR A 11 -0.30 -2.51 -9.87
CA THR A 11 -1.36 -3.41 -10.30
C THR A 11 -1.24 -3.72 -11.80
N GLU A 12 -1.00 -2.73 -12.66
CA GLU A 12 -0.83 -2.89 -14.11
C GLU A 12 0.35 -3.79 -14.49
N HIS A 13 1.41 -3.81 -13.67
CA HIS A 13 2.59 -4.65 -13.88
C HIS A 13 2.61 -5.93 -13.01
N THR A 14 1.55 -6.20 -12.28
CA THR A 14 1.37 -7.46 -11.53
C THR A 14 0.65 -8.49 -12.42
N ALA A 15 1.02 -9.76 -12.31
CA ALA A 15 0.34 -10.82 -13.06
C ALA A 15 -1.16 -10.86 -12.71
N GLU A 16 -2.02 -10.93 -13.74
CA GLU A 16 -3.48 -10.85 -13.62
C GLU A 16 -4.06 -11.78 -12.54
N LYS A 17 -3.58 -13.02 -12.47
CA LYS A 17 -3.99 -14.00 -11.45
C LYS A 17 -3.80 -13.51 -10.01
N ILE A 18 -2.75 -12.73 -9.74
CA ILE A 18 -2.47 -12.19 -8.41
C ILE A 18 -3.43 -11.04 -8.11
N ASN A 19 -3.63 -10.12 -9.06
CA ASN A 19 -4.59 -9.02 -8.91
C ASN A 19 -5.99 -9.56 -8.68
N TRP A 20 -6.42 -10.53 -9.50
CA TRP A 20 -7.72 -11.18 -9.36
C TRP A 20 -7.92 -11.80 -7.98
N ARG A 21 -6.90 -12.51 -7.45
CA ARG A 21 -6.96 -13.08 -6.11
C ARG A 21 -7.15 -12.01 -5.03
N ILE A 22 -6.38 -10.92 -5.09
CA ILE A 22 -6.48 -9.82 -4.11
C ILE A 22 -7.86 -9.18 -4.15
N GLU A 23 -8.38 -8.97 -5.36
CA GLU A 23 -9.72 -8.40 -5.55
C GLU A 23 -10.83 -9.34 -5.07
N GLU A 24 -10.72 -10.64 -5.35
CA GLU A 24 -11.68 -11.65 -4.88
C GLU A 24 -11.72 -11.72 -3.35
N GLU A 25 -10.55 -11.80 -2.70
CA GLU A 25 -10.44 -11.82 -1.24
C GLU A 25 -11.05 -10.56 -0.62
N MET A 26 -10.84 -9.39 -1.23
CA MET A 26 -11.46 -8.14 -0.80
C MET A 26 -12.99 -8.21 -0.94
N ARG A 27 -13.50 -8.71 -2.07
CA ARG A 27 -14.94 -8.82 -2.33
C ARG A 27 -15.63 -9.77 -1.37
N GLU A 28 -15.01 -10.92 -1.09
CA GLU A 28 -15.51 -11.88 -0.10
C GLU A 28 -15.61 -11.26 1.30
N ARG A 29 -14.59 -10.51 1.73
CA ARG A 29 -14.62 -9.77 3.00
C ARG A 29 -15.74 -8.74 3.03
N LEU A 30 -15.91 -7.94 1.97
CA LEU A 30 -16.98 -6.93 1.90
C LEU A 30 -18.37 -7.57 1.96
N ASN A 31 -18.58 -8.68 1.25
CA ASN A 31 -19.84 -9.44 1.30
C ASN A 31 -20.13 -9.98 2.70
N HIS A 32 -19.10 -10.43 3.42
CA HIS A 32 -19.23 -10.85 4.81
C HIS A 32 -19.68 -9.70 5.72
N TYR A 33 -19.00 -8.55 5.66
CA TYR A 33 -19.33 -7.39 6.49
C TYR A 33 -20.67 -6.72 6.13
N ALA A 34 -21.13 -6.86 4.89
CA ALA A 34 -22.47 -6.42 4.50
C ALA A 34 -23.59 -7.20 5.24
N LEU A 35 -23.34 -8.46 5.61
CA LEU A 35 -24.28 -9.28 6.38
C LEU A 35 -24.04 -9.20 7.90
N TYR A 36 -22.79 -8.98 8.30
CA TYR A 36 -22.35 -8.98 9.70
C TYR A 36 -21.47 -7.76 10.02
N PRO A 37 -22.07 -6.57 10.24
CA PRO A 37 -21.33 -5.31 10.37
C PRO A 37 -20.57 -5.15 11.70
N GLU A 38 -20.83 -6.00 12.69
CA GLU A 38 -20.24 -5.95 14.05
C GLU A 38 -18.69 -5.92 14.06
N GLY A 39 -18.05 -6.55 13.06
CA GLY A 39 -16.59 -6.63 12.95
C GLY A 39 -15.91 -5.49 12.17
N ILE A 40 -16.67 -4.55 11.59
CA ILE A 40 -16.11 -3.50 10.72
C ILE A 40 -15.09 -2.63 11.45
N ASN A 41 -15.33 -2.28 12.72
CA ASN A 41 -14.41 -1.44 13.50
C ASN A 41 -13.06 -2.11 13.70
N GLN A 42 -13.05 -3.40 14.03
CA GLN A 42 -11.82 -4.17 14.17
C GLN A 42 -11.08 -4.25 12.83
N ARG A 43 -11.79 -4.52 11.73
CA ARG A 43 -11.14 -4.59 10.42
C ARG A 43 -10.54 -3.26 9.99
N LEU A 44 -11.18 -2.14 10.29
CA LEU A 44 -10.62 -0.81 10.02
C LEU A 44 -9.30 -0.57 10.79
N GLN A 45 -9.20 -1.04 12.04
CA GLN A 45 -7.96 -1.00 12.80
C GLN A 45 -6.89 -1.91 12.18
N GLU A 46 -7.25 -3.12 11.74
CA GLU A 46 -6.33 -3.99 11.02
C GLU A 46 -5.80 -3.33 9.74
N LEU A 47 -6.63 -2.59 9.00
CA LEU A 47 -6.22 -1.83 7.82
C LEU A 47 -5.29 -0.65 8.16
N ASP A 48 -5.40 -0.05 9.36
CA ASP A 48 -4.47 0.98 9.82
C ASP A 48 -3.07 0.42 10.12
N GLU A 49 -3.01 -0.84 10.51
CA GLU A 49 -1.76 -1.55 10.78
C GLU A 49 -1.20 -2.28 9.54
N GLU A 50 -2.00 -2.45 8.49
CA GLU A 50 -1.60 -3.10 7.24
C GLU A 50 -0.53 -2.26 6.52
N TRP A 51 0.56 -2.89 6.12
CA TRP A 51 1.63 -2.21 5.38
C TRP A 51 1.38 -2.34 3.89
N ASP A 52 1.36 -1.19 3.22
CA ASP A 52 1.35 -1.14 1.78
C ASP A 52 2.70 -1.55 1.18
N ILE A 53 2.66 -1.83 -0.12
CA ILE A 53 3.79 -2.29 -0.91
C ILE A 53 4.96 -1.31 -0.95
N GLU A 54 4.70 0.00 -0.95
CA GLU A 54 5.71 1.04 -1.05
C GLU A 54 6.46 1.15 0.28
N ARG A 55 5.70 1.28 1.38
CA ARG A 55 6.26 1.27 2.74
C ARG A 55 7.05 0.01 3.04
N THR A 56 6.54 -1.17 2.62
CA THR A 56 7.24 -2.44 2.78
C THR A 56 8.57 -2.46 2.03
N LEU A 57 8.60 -1.96 0.79
CA LEU A 57 9.82 -1.91 -0.03
C LEU A 57 10.86 -0.97 0.57
N GLU A 58 10.46 0.24 0.93
CA GLU A 58 11.34 1.28 1.48
C GLU A 58 11.93 0.87 2.83
N ALA A 59 11.11 0.36 3.74
CA ALA A 59 11.56 -0.06 5.07
C ALA A 59 12.59 -1.20 4.98
N ASN A 60 12.38 -2.17 4.08
CA ASN A 60 13.32 -3.26 3.86
C ASN A 60 14.64 -2.75 3.23
N ALA A 61 14.55 -1.88 2.23
CA ALA A 61 15.73 -1.30 1.59
C ALA A 61 16.57 -0.47 2.59
N ALA A 62 15.93 0.36 3.40
CA ALA A 62 16.56 1.12 4.46
C ALA A 62 17.21 0.20 5.52
N SER A 63 16.51 -0.87 5.93
CA SER A 63 17.00 -1.85 6.90
C SER A 63 18.27 -2.56 6.39
N PHE A 64 18.27 -3.07 5.15
CA PHE A 64 19.45 -3.70 4.57
C PHE A 64 20.61 -2.71 4.39
N SER A 65 20.31 -1.47 4.00
CA SER A 65 21.34 -0.44 3.84
C SER A 65 21.99 -0.09 5.17
N LEU A 66 21.19 0.10 6.23
CA LEU A 66 21.68 0.40 7.57
C LEU A 66 22.45 -0.77 8.17
N ALA A 67 21.95 -2.01 8.01
CA ALA A 67 22.65 -3.22 8.44
C ALA A 67 24.01 -3.37 7.74
N GLY A 68 24.05 -3.18 6.42
CA GLY A 68 25.31 -3.27 5.67
C GLY A 68 26.28 -2.12 5.99
N LEU A 69 25.77 -0.91 6.25
CA LEU A 69 26.61 0.21 6.68
C LEU A 69 27.21 -0.02 8.07
N THR A 70 26.39 -0.42 9.04
CA THR A 70 26.84 -0.71 10.42
C THR A 70 27.88 -1.84 10.43
N LEU A 71 27.63 -2.95 9.73
CA LEU A 71 28.61 -4.03 9.57
C LEU A 71 29.86 -3.59 8.79
N GLY A 72 29.69 -2.70 7.81
CA GLY A 72 30.77 -2.11 7.01
C GLY A 72 31.77 -1.31 7.83
N LEU A 73 31.24 -0.55 8.79
CA LEU A 73 32.01 0.29 9.70
C LEU A 73 32.55 -0.50 10.90
N ALA A 74 31.78 -1.43 11.46
CA ALA A 74 32.12 -2.13 12.71
C ALA A 74 32.91 -3.44 12.49
N VAL A 75 32.71 -4.14 11.37
CA VAL A 75 33.25 -5.49 11.16
C VAL A 75 34.21 -5.55 9.98
N ASN A 76 33.74 -5.23 8.77
CA ASN A 76 34.57 -5.32 7.56
C ASN A 76 34.04 -4.45 6.43
N ARG A 77 34.92 -3.68 5.77
CA ARG A 77 34.58 -2.83 4.61
C ARG A 77 33.86 -3.58 3.48
N LYS A 78 34.02 -4.90 3.36
CA LYS A 78 33.27 -5.71 2.38
C LYS A 78 31.74 -5.62 2.56
N PHE A 79 31.24 -5.37 3.77
CA PHE A 79 29.80 -5.20 4.00
C PHE A 79 29.23 -3.90 3.39
N LEU A 80 30.08 -2.92 3.05
CA LEU A 80 29.65 -1.71 2.32
C LEU A 80 29.18 -2.01 0.88
N LEU A 81 29.47 -3.21 0.36
CA LEU A 81 28.90 -3.67 -0.91
C LEU A 81 27.38 -3.81 -0.84
N LEU A 82 26.81 -4.12 0.33
CA LEU A 82 25.37 -4.26 0.50
C LEU A 82 24.61 -2.93 0.32
N PRO A 83 24.89 -1.85 1.08
CA PRO A 83 24.22 -0.56 0.88
C PRO A 83 24.49 0.02 -0.50
N LEU A 84 25.68 -0.24 -1.07
CA LEU A 84 25.99 0.15 -2.45
C LEU A 84 25.06 -0.57 -3.45
N ALA A 85 24.89 -1.89 -3.32
CA ALA A 85 24.01 -2.67 -4.18
C ALA A 85 22.54 -2.28 -4.03
N VAL A 86 22.06 -2.07 -2.80
CA VAL A 86 20.68 -1.60 -2.54
C VAL A 86 20.45 -0.22 -3.16
N SER A 87 21.36 0.72 -2.95
CA SER A 87 21.26 2.07 -3.54
C SER A 87 21.29 2.04 -5.08
N ALA A 88 22.18 1.23 -5.66
CA ALA A 88 22.26 1.06 -7.11
C ALA A 88 20.97 0.45 -7.68
N PHE A 89 20.39 -0.53 -6.97
CA PHE A 89 19.13 -1.14 -7.34
C PHE A 89 17.97 -0.13 -7.30
N LEU A 90 17.85 0.67 -6.23
CA LEU A 90 16.83 1.72 -6.13
C LEU A 90 17.01 2.79 -7.22
N LEU A 91 18.24 3.19 -7.53
CA LEU A 91 18.53 4.13 -8.59
C LEU A 91 18.14 3.57 -9.97
N GLN A 92 18.50 2.30 -10.23
CA GLN A 92 18.07 1.61 -11.45
C GLN A 92 16.54 1.56 -11.53
N HIS A 93 15.86 1.23 -10.43
CA HIS A 93 14.41 1.17 -10.35
C HIS A 93 13.76 2.53 -10.65
N ALA A 94 14.25 3.61 -10.05
CA ALA A 94 13.75 4.96 -10.30
C ALA A 94 13.88 5.38 -11.78
N ILE A 95 14.92 4.91 -12.47
CA ILE A 95 15.18 5.25 -13.88
C ILE A 95 14.42 4.32 -14.84
N GLN A 96 14.35 3.03 -14.55
CA GLN A 96 13.80 2.01 -15.47
C GLN A 96 12.35 1.62 -15.17
N GLY A 97 11.81 1.99 -14.02
CA GLY A 97 10.44 1.67 -13.59
C GLY A 97 10.21 0.18 -13.26
N TRP A 98 11.18 -0.70 -13.52
CA TRP A 98 11.08 -2.13 -13.27
C TRP A 98 11.54 -2.48 -11.85
N CYS A 99 10.77 -3.30 -11.13
CA CYS A 99 11.08 -3.70 -9.76
C CYS A 99 10.94 -5.22 -9.59
N PRO A 100 12.01 -6.01 -9.67
CA PRO A 100 11.97 -7.45 -9.41
C PRO A 100 11.44 -7.88 -8.02
N PRO A 101 11.57 -7.12 -6.91
CA PRO A 101 10.97 -7.51 -5.63
C PRO A 101 9.45 -7.28 -5.57
N LEU A 102 8.89 -6.38 -6.39
CA LEU A 102 7.45 -6.12 -6.38
C LEU A 102 6.62 -7.37 -6.73
N PRO A 103 6.88 -8.11 -7.83
CA PRO A 103 6.18 -9.37 -8.09
C PRO A 103 6.27 -10.40 -6.96
N LEU A 104 7.38 -10.41 -6.21
CA LEU A 104 7.54 -11.32 -5.07
C LEU A 104 6.62 -10.91 -3.92
N PHE A 105 6.66 -9.65 -3.51
CA PHE A 105 5.78 -9.14 -2.44
C PHE A 105 4.30 -9.24 -2.83
N ARG A 106 3.95 -8.98 -4.08
CA ARG A 106 2.59 -9.17 -4.60
C ARG A 106 2.15 -10.64 -4.55
N ARG A 107 3.04 -11.60 -4.85
CA ARG A 107 2.76 -13.04 -4.65
C ARG A 107 2.54 -13.40 -3.19
N LEU A 108 3.25 -12.75 -2.27
CA LEU A 108 3.08 -12.90 -0.83
C LEU A 108 1.81 -12.22 -0.28
N GLY A 109 1.05 -11.51 -1.13
CA GLY A 109 -0.21 -10.89 -0.76
C GLY A 109 -0.09 -9.44 -0.25
N VAL A 110 1.07 -8.80 -0.39
CA VAL A 110 1.24 -7.39 0.00
C VAL A 110 0.44 -6.51 -0.97
N ARG A 111 -0.46 -5.71 -0.40
CA ARG A 111 -1.40 -4.87 -1.13
C ARG A 111 -0.85 -3.48 -1.42
N THR A 112 -1.39 -2.85 -2.44
CA THR A 112 -1.10 -1.44 -2.71
C THR A 112 -1.89 -0.56 -1.74
N GLN A 113 -1.42 0.66 -1.52
CA GLN A 113 -2.16 1.63 -0.71
C GLN A 113 -3.56 1.88 -1.28
N HIS A 114 -3.69 1.91 -2.61
CA HIS A 114 -4.98 2.07 -3.26
C HIS A 114 -5.94 0.93 -2.92
N GLU A 115 -5.49 -0.32 -2.98
CA GLU A 115 -6.32 -1.48 -2.64
C GLU A 115 -6.79 -1.46 -1.17
N ILE A 116 -5.90 -1.06 -0.25
CA ILE A 116 -6.22 -0.93 1.19
C ILE A 116 -7.27 0.17 1.40
N GLU A 117 -7.08 1.33 0.78
CA GLU A 117 -8.01 2.46 0.88
C GLU A 117 -9.36 2.19 0.21
N THR A 118 -9.39 1.41 -0.87
CA THR A 118 -10.65 0.95 -1.48
C THR A 118 -11.46 0.11 -0.49
N GLU A 119 -10.82 -0.87 0.18
CA GLU A 119 -11.50 -1.68 1.19
C GLU A 119 -11.96 -0.83 2.38
N ARG A 120 -11.08 0.05 2.88
CA ARG A 120 -11.41 0.98 3.97
C ARG A 120 -12.63 1.82 3.64
N THR A 121 -12.66 2.40 2.46
CA THR A 121 -13.76 3.27 2.01
C THR A 121 -15.06 2.47 1.90
N ALA A 122 -15.02 1.28 1.31
CA ALA A 122 -16.19 0.40 1.21
C ALA A 122 -16.72 0.00 2.60
N LEU A 123 -15.84 -0.30 3.56
CA LEU A 123 -16.23 -0.62 4.93
C LEU A 123 -16.87 0.57 5.66
N LYS A 124 -16.33 1.79 5.48
CA LYS A 124 -16.95 3.01 6.03
C LYS A 124 -18.34 3.27 5.45
N ILE A 125 -18.53 3.00 4.15
CA ILE A 125 -19.86 3.05 3.51
C ILE A 125 -20.79 2.03 4.15
N LEU A 126 -20.37 0.77 4.31
CA LEU A 126 -21.19 -0.27 4.95
C LEU A 126 -21.52 0.04 6.42
N ARG A 127 -20.66 0.78 7.12
CA ARG A 127 -20.90 1.23 8.49
C ARG A 127 -21.90 2.39 8.61
N GLY A 128 -22.18 3.09 7.50
CA GLY A 128 -23.07 4.26 7.47
C GLY A 128 -22.38 5.60 7.72
N ASP A 129 -21.04 5.67 7.66
CA ASP A 129 -20.27 6.91 7.92
C ASP A 129 -20.63 8.08 6.99
N PHE A 130 -21.24 7.79 5.84
CA PHE A 130 -21.58 8.77 4.81
C PHE A 130 -23.07 9.12 4.76
N ASP A 131 -23.91 8.50 5.60
CA ASP A 131 -25.36 8.75 5.62
C ASP A 131 -25.66 10.20 6.09
N GLU A 132 -24.81 10.74 6.97
CA GLU A 132 -24.93 12.12 7.50
C GLU A 132 -24.65 13.20 6.44
N ILE A 133 -23.78 12.90 5.46
CA ILE A 133 -23.42 13.81 4.35
C ILE A 133 -24.56 13.95 3.34
N SER A 134 -25.46 12.96 3.31
CA SER A 134 -26.55 12.88 2.33
C SER A 134 -27.79 13.72 2.70
N HIS A 135 -27.91 14.14 3.97
CA HIS A 135 -29.14 14.73 4.48
C HIS A 135 -29.08 16.23 4.80
N GLU A 136 -27.91 16.85 4.95
CA GLU A 136 -27.84 18.25 5.42
C GLU A 136 -27.27 19.32 4.45
N ASP A 137 -26.68 19.00 3.29
CA ASP A 137 -25.98 20.07 2.56
C ASP A 137 -26.14 20.09 1.02
N HIS A 138 -26.45 21.29 0.51
CA HIS A 138 -26.09 21.67 -0.86
C HIS A 138 -24.59 21.38 -1.06
N PRO A 139 -24.15 20.86 -2.24
CA PRO A 139 -22.76 20.47 -2.48
C PRO A 139 -21.74 21.60 -2.28
N ALA A 140 -22.18 22.85 -2.18
CA ALA A 140 -21.35 24.01 -1.86
C ALA A 140 -20.93 24.12 -0.37
N THR A 141 -21.69 23.55 0.58
CA THR A 141 -21.34 23.64 2.01
C THR A 141 -20.31 22.58 2.40
N ALA A 142 -20.41 21.37 1.83
CA ALA A 142 -19.52 20.23 2.11
C ALA A 142 -18.04 20.50 1.76
N VAL A 143 -17.77 21.43 0.83
CA VAL A 143 -16.39 21.81 0.46
C VAL A 143 -15.71 22.65 1.54
N ASN A 144 -16.47 23.42 2.34
CA ASN A 144 -15.90 24.28 3.39
C ASN A 144 -15.52 23.50 4.66
N THR A 145 -16.16 22.37 4.93
CA THR A 145 -15.86 21.52 6.10
C THR A 145 -14.57 20.71 5.93
N VAL A 146 -14.16 20.41 4.69
CA VAL A 146 -12.92 19.65 4.41
C VAL A 146 -11.65 20.52 4.47
N GLN A 147 -11.78 21.85 4.40
CA GLN A 147 -10.64 22.79 4.42
C GLN A 147 -10.28 23.35 5.80
N ARG A 148 -10.87 22.85 6.88
CA ARG A 148 -10.68 23.38 8.25
C ARG A 148 -9.86 22.47 9.16
#